data_AF-A0A1R4GZ74-F1
#
_entry.id   AF-A0A1R4GZ74-F1
#
_cell.length_a   1.000
_cell.length_b   1.000
_cell.length_c   1.000
_cell.angle_alpha   90.00
_cell.angle_beta   90.00
_cell.angle_gamma   90.00
#
_symmetry.space_group_name_H-M   'P 1'
#
loop_
_entity.id
_entity.type
_entity.pdbx_description
1 polymer ?
#
loop_
_entity_poly.entity_id
_entity_poly.type
_entity_poly.pdbx_seq_one_letter_code
_entity_poly.pdbx_strand_id
1 'polypeptide(L)'
;MNKIAMKVNQAKLVNSLKYSFTNKTNVLSELMQNARRAKATQVVFEFAPETQILRVTDDGCGIDSIETLLTVAESGWDAEVMANEHPFGVGFLSALFACSHITVVSKSGSLCCATADILSFKPVTVKPVLDWDGVTVITLTGVELELERIDSILQNVARGFPIPVILNGKVLDRKHALDSGLAFMGSMQNRGRLRRFF
;
A
#
# COMPACT_ATOMS: atom_id res chain seq x y z
N MET A 1 6.69 -44.79 17.81
CA MET A 1 6.33 -44.19 16.51
C MET A 1 6.85 -42.76 16.48
N ASN A 2 7.61 -42.37 15.46
CA ASN A 2 8.10 -41.00 15.33
C ASN A 2 7.18 -40.22 14.38
N LYS A 3 6.48 -39.22 14.91
CA LYS A 3 5.61 -38.34 14.12
C LYS A 3 6.40 -37.07 13.80
N ILE A 4 6.49 -36.73 12.51
CA ILE A 4 7.09 -35.48 12.03
C ILE A 4 5.99 -34.55 11.52
N ALA A 5 6.26 -33.25 11.54
CA ALA A 5 5.38 -32.20 11.01
C ALA A 5 6.22 -31.15 10.25
N MET A 6 5.56 -30.41 9.37
CA MET A 6 6.17 -29.28 8.66
C MET A 6 6.64 -28.21 9.65
N LYS A 7 7.79 -27.60 9.39
CA LYS A 7 8.34 -26.47 10.16
C LYS A 7 8.73 -25.34 9.22
N VAL A 8 8.60 -24.10 9.68
CA VAL A 8 8.97 -22.90 8.92
C VAL A 8 10.22 -22.29 9.54
N ASN A 9 11.19 -21.92 8.69
CA ASN A 9 12.27 -21.04 9.11
C ASN A 9 11.86 -19.60 8.79
N GLN A 10 11.35 -18.88 9.79
CA GLN A 10 10.79 -17.54 9.64
C GLN A 10 11.80 -16.57 9.03
N ALA A 11 13.05 -16.60 9.51
CA ALA A 11 14.11 -15.72 9.00
C ALA A 11 14.44 -15.99 7.53
N LYS A 12 14.54 -17.26 7.12
CA LYS A 12 14.74 -17.59 5.69
C LYS A 12 13.52 -17.25 4.85
N LEU A 13 12.31 -17.46 5.37
CA LEU A 13 11.07 -17.13 4.68
C LEU A 13 11.00 -15.61 4.40
N VAL A 14 11.10 -14.77 5.42
CA VAL A 14 11.05 -13.30 5.26
C VAL A 14 12.17 -12.81 4.34
N ASN A 15 13.40 -13.31 4.50
CA ASN A 15 14.48 -12.95 3.59
C ASN A 15 14.26 -13.41 2.15
N SER A 16 13.51 -14.49 1.93
CA SER A 16 13.16 -14.96 0.58
C SER A 16 12.05 -14.13 -0.06
N LEU A 17 11.16 -13.53 0.75
CA LEU A 17 10.06 -12.69 0.27
C LEU A 17 10.55 -11.46 -0.49
N LYS A 18 11.74 -10.94 -0.18
CA LYS A 18 12.35 -9.84 -0.96
C LYS A 18 12.45 -10.17 -2.46
N TYR A 19 12.63 -11.45 -2.79
CA TYR A 19 12.70 -11.91 -4.18
C TYR A 19 11.32 -12.05 -4.80
N SER A 20 10.28 -12.28 -4.02
CA SER A 20 8.89 -12.21 -4.48
C SER A 20 8.44 -10.77 -4.74
N PHE A 21 9.08 -9.79 -4.07
CA PHE A 21 8.90 -8.35 -4.27
C PHE A 21 9.97 -7.71 -5.17
N THR A 22 10.65 -8.50 -6.03
CA THR A 22 11.81 -8.07 -6.83
C THR A 22 11.56 -6.84 -7.69
N ASN A 23 10.32 -6.52 -8.02
CA ASN A 23 10.00 -5.23 -8.63
C ASN A 23 9.84 -4.20 -7.51
N LYS A 24 10.90 -3.42 -7.25
CA LYS A 24 10.85 -2.23 -6.36
C LYS A 24 9.71 -1.27 -6.73
N THR A 25 9.13 -1.40 -7.93
CA THR A 25 7.94 -0.67 -8.41
C THR A 25 6.64 -1.09 -7.71
N ASN A 26 6.59 -2.28 -7.11
CA ASN A 26 5.40 -2.80 -6.43
C ASN A 26 5.07 -1.94 -5.20
N VAL A 27 6.06 -1.33 -4.53
CA VAL A 27 5.81 -0.50 -3.35
C VAL A 27 4.84 0.64 -3.62
N LEU A 28 4.95 1.31 -4.78
CA LEU A 28 4.08 2.42 -5.13
C LEU A 28 2.63 1.95 -5.31
N SER A 29 2.44 0.84 -6.04
CA SER A 29 1.12 0.25 -6.24
C SER A 29 0.53 -0.33 -4.95
N GLU A 30 1.33 -0.91 -4.06
CA GLU A 30 0.87 -1.42 -2.76
C GLU A 30 0.44 -0.28 -1.84
N LEU A 31 1.21 0.82 -1.78
CA LEU A 31 0.84 2.00 -1.00
C LEU A 31 -0.42 2.68 -1.56
N MET A 32 -0.57 2.77 -2.89
CA MET A 32 -1.81 3.22 -3.51
C MET A 32 -2.99 2.34 -3.11
N GLN A 33 -2.85 1.01 -3.24
CA GLN A 33 -3.90 0.07 -2.87
C GLN A 33 -4.30 0.19 -1.39
N ASN A 34 -3.33 0.39 -0.49
CA ASN A 34 -3.60 0.59 0.93
C ASN A 34 -4.45 1.83 1.18
N ALA A 35 -4.14 2.96 0.52
CA ALA A 35 -4.96 4.17 0.60
C ALA A 35 -6.40 3.91 0.13
N ARG A 36 -6.59 3.22 -1.00
CA ARG A 36 -7.93 2.85 -1.49
C ARG A 36 -8.67 1.95 -0.50
N ARG A 37 -8.02 0.92 0.06
CA ARG A 37 -8.62 0.00 1.04
C ARG A 37 -9.02 0.72 2.32
N ALA A 38 -8.25 1.73 2.71
CA ALA A 38 -8.57 2.65 3.80
C ALA A 38 -9.71 3.63 3.46
N LYS A 39 -10.29 3.54 2.25
CA LYS A 39 -11.36 4.42 1.75
C LYS A 39 -10.94 5.89 1.70
N ALA A 40 -9.63 6.15 1.50
CA ALA A 40 -9.10 7.48 1.28
C ALA A 40 -9.76 8.15 0.05
N THR A 41 -9.90 9.47 0.10
CA THR A 41 -10.38 10.24 -1.06
C THR A 41 -9.24 10.54 -2.03
N GLN A 42 -7.99 10.49 -1.58
CA GLN A 42 -6.81 10.68 -2.41
C GLN A 42 -5.56 10.04 -1.78
N VAL A 43 -4.52 9.88 -2.60
CA VAL A 43 -3.18 9.53 -2.13
C VAL A 43 -2.14 10.47 -2.72
N VAL A 44 -1.28 11.00 -1.86
CA VAL A 44 -0.25 12.00 -2.19
C VAL A 44 1.13 11.38 -2.01
N PHE A 45 1.93 11.44 -3.06
CA PHE A 45 3.34 11.07 -3.08
C PHE A 45 4.19 12.33 -3.17
N GLU A 46 5.14 12.47 -2.25
CA GLU A 46 6.13 13.54 -2.23
C GLU A 46 7.52 12.89 -2.24
N PHE A 47 8.28 13.10 -3.32
CA PHE A 47 9.62 12.56 -3.47
C PHE A 47 10.65 13.68 -3.63
N ALA A 48 11.68 13.60 -2.80
CA ALA A 48 12.83 14.50 -2.76
C ALA A 48 14.10 13.76 -3.19
N PRO A 49 14.55 13.89 -4.45
CA PRO A 49 15.72 13.16 -4.98
C PRO A 49 17.02 13.44 -4.20
N GLU A 50 17.18 14.65 -3.69
CA GLU A 50 18.37 15.09 -2.96
C GLU A 50 18.52 14.41 -1.59
N THR A 51 17.41 14.01 -0.97
CA THR A 51 17.39 13.27 0.30
C THR A 51 17.02 11.79 0.15
N GLN A 52 16.58 11.37 -1.04
CA GLN A 52 16.03 10.04 -1.32
C GLN A 52 14.89 9.67 -0.35
N ILE A 53 14.06 10.66 -0.02
CA ILE A 53 12.89 10.51 0.85
C ILE A 53 11.63 10.48 -0.01
N LEU A 54 10.86 9.40 0.14
CA LEU A 54 9.51 9.27 -0.39
C LEU A 54 8.51 9.31 0.77
N ARG A 55 7.69 10.35 0.81
CA ARG A 55 6.55 10.46 1.73
C ARG A 55 5.26 10.14 0.99
N VAL A 56 4.44 9.29 1.58
CA VAL A 56 3.13 8.91 1.06
C VAL A 56 2.09 9.23 2.12
N THR A 57 1.07 9.99 1.74
CA THR A 57 -0.01 10.43 2.62
C THR A 57 -1.36 10.07 2.03
N ASP A 58 -2.23 9.47 2.83
CA ASP A 58 -3.64 9.26 2.49
C ASP A 58 -4.55 9.75 3.62
N ASP A 59 -5.77 10.13 3.25
CA ASP A 59 -6.82 10.62 4.14
C ASP A 59 -7.88 9.53 4.45
N GLY A 60 -7.44 8.27 4.46
CA GLY A 60 -8.29 7.13 4.78
C GLY A 60 -8.57 6.99 6.29
N CYS A 61 -9.24 5.89 6.65
CA CYS A 61 -9.66 5.59 8.02
C CYS A 61 -8.51 5.35 9.02
N GLY A 62 -7.26 5.33 8.55
CA GLY A 62 -6.08 5.04 9.35
C GLY A 62 -5.78 3.55 9.51
N ILE A 63 -4.72 3.28 10.27
CA ILE A 63 -4.27 1.93 10.65
C ILE A 63 -4.72 1.68 12.08
N ASP A 64 -5.54 0.66 12.31
CA ASP A 64 -6.04 0.29 13.64
C ASP A 64 -5.00 -0.45 14.51
N SER A 65 -4.00 -1.10 13.89
CA SER A 65 -2.89 -1.73 14.59
C SER A 65 -1.60 -1.71 13.77
N ILE A 66 -0.58 -1.01 14.27
CA ILE A 66 0.79 -1.08 13.70
C ILE A 66 1.38 -2.49 13.86
N GLU A 67 0.98 -3.25 14.87
CA GLU A 67 1.44 -4.63 15.04
C GLU A 67 1.01 -5.49 13.84
N THR A 68 -0.26 -5.41 13.43
CA THR A 68 -0.77 -6.15 12.27
C THR A 68 -0.05 -5.78 10.98
N LEU A 69 0.43 -4.54 10.86
CA LEU A 69 1.24 -4.08 9.72
C LEU A 69 2.59 -4.82 9.62
N LEU A 70 3.14 -5.26 10.76
CA LEU A 70 4.42 -5.95 10.86
C LEU A 70 4.27 -7.49 10.96
N THR A 71 3.06 -8.00 11.07
CA THR A 71 2.81 -9.44 11.08
C THR A 71 2.70 -9.98 9.65
N VAL A 72 3.70 -10.77 9.25
CA VAL A 72 3.75 -11.38 7.91
C VAL A 72 2.61 -12.36 7.73
N ALA A 73 1.91 -12.25 6.59
CA ALA A 73 0.77 -13.09 6.22
C ALA A 73 -0.47 -12.92 7.12
N GLU A 74 -0.55 -11.80 7.83
CA GLU A 74 -1.74 -11.35 8.53
C GLU A 74 -2.22 -10.02 7.94
N SER A 75 -3.53 -9.87 7.78
CA SER A 75 -4.15 -8.67 7.25
C SER A 75 -5.06 -8.04 8.30
N GLY A 76 -4.95 -6.73 8.51
CA GLY A 76 -5.82 -5.97 9.41
C GLY A 76 -7.13 -5.52 8.78
N TRP A 77 -7.48 -6.02 7.59
CA TRP A 77 -8.65 -5.58 6.84
C TRP A 77 -9.92 -6.33 7.23
N ASP A 78 -11.06 -5.68 7.04
CA ASP A 78 -12.37 -6.29 7.31
C ASP A 78 -12.70 -7.47 6.38
N ALA A 79 -13.75 -8.21 6.73
CA ALA A 79 -14.17 -9.41 6.00
C ALA A 79 -14.54 -9.13 4.52
N GLU A 80 -15.02 -7.93 4.20
CA GLU A 80 -15.42 -7.56 2.85
C GLU A 80 -14.19 -7.36 1.95
N VAL A 81 -13.17 -6.64 2.43
CA VAL A 81 -11.89 -6.48 1.73
C VAL A 81 -11.19 -7.84 1.60
N MET A 82 -11.23 -8.66 2.65
CA MET A 82 -10.65 -10.00 2.63
C MET A 82 -11.26 -10.90 1.55
N ALA A 83 -12.58 -10.88 1.40
CA ALA A 83 -13.30 -11.71 0.44
C ALA A 83 -13.10 -11.25 -1.02
N ASN A 84 -13.00 -9.94 -1.25
CA ASN A 84 -12.95 -9.38 -2.59
C ASN A 84 -11.52 -9.27 -3.14
N GLU A 85 -10.55 -8.97 -2.28
CA GLU A 85 -9.19 -8.61 -2.71
C GLU A 85 -8.11 -9.59 -2.24
N HIS A 86 -8.42 -10.48 -1.30
CA HIS A 86 -7.48 -11.45 -0.74
C HIS A 86 -6.11 -10.84 -0.36
N PRO A 87 -6.06 -9.75 0.44
CA PRO A 87 -4.81 -9.13 0.82
C PRO A 87 -4.03 -10.09 1.71
N PHE A 88 -2.98 -10.70 1.16
CA PHE A 88 -2.18 -11.70 1.87
C PHE A 88 -1.28 -11.13 2.98
N GLY A 89 -1.50 -9.90 3.46
CA GLY A 89 -0.72 -9.34 4.57
C GLY A 89 0.75 -9.08 4.25
N VAL A 90 1.10 -8.95 2.96
CA VAL A 90 2.50 -8.79 2.52
C VAL A 90 2.78 -7.47 1.80
N GLY A 91 1.75 -6.67 1.51
CA GLY A 91 1.89 -5.41 0.79
C GLY A 91 2.84 -4.42 1.48
N PHE A 92 2.78 -4.33 2.81
CA PHE A 92 3.69 -3.47 3.58
C PHE A 92 5.15 -3.94 3.59
N LEU A 93 5.41 -5.24 3.41
CA LEU A 93 6.79 -5.74 3.30
C LEU A 93 7.51 -5.13 2.09
N SER A 94 6.80 -4.82 1.01
CA SER A 94 7.39 -4.11 -0.13
C SER A 94 7.98 -2.75 0.26
N ALA A 95 7.36 -2.03 1.20
CA ALA A 95 7.87 -0.78 1.75
C ALA A 95 9.14 -0.99 2.58
N LEU A 96 9.18 -2.04 3.40
CA LEU A 96 10.36 -2.38 4.20
C LEU A 96 11.57 -2.76 3.33
N PHE A 97 11.35 -3.42 2.19
CA PHE A 97 12.42 -3.75 1.25
C PHE A 97 12.85 -2.59 0.35
N ALA A 98 12.04 -1.54 0.26
CA ALA A 98 12.29 -0.40 -0.63
C ALA A 98 13.15 0.71 0.00
N CYS A 99 13.38 0.69 1.32
CA CYS A 99 14.07 1.77 2.02
C CYS A 99 14.96 1.27 3.17
N SER A 100 15.85 2.14 3.64
CA SER A 100 16.75 1.86 4.77
C SER A 100 16.11 2.19 6.13
N HIS A 101 15.22 3.18 6.16
CA HIS A 101 14.48 3.62 7.34
C HIS A 101 13.04 3.91 6.95
N ILE A 102 12.12 3.53 7.83
CA ILE A 102 10.69 3.77 7.64
C ILE A 102 10.13 4.51 8.85
N THR A 103 9.27 5.49 8.57
CA THR A 103 8.41 6.13 9.57
C THR A 103 6.97 5.92 9.16
N VAL A 104 6.13 5.51 10.10
CA VAL A 104 4.68 5.40 9.94
C VAL A 104 4.04 6.23 11.02
N VAL A 105 3.08 7.09 10.67
CA VAL A 105 2.23 7.83 11.59
C VAL A 105 0.80 7.63 11.16
N SER A 106 -0.05 7.12 12.05
CA SER A 106 -1.47 6.89 11.80
C SER A 106 -2.24 6.86 13.11
N LYS A 107 -3.55 6.59 13.04
CA LYS A 107 -4.50 6.54 14.17
C LYS A 107 -4.01 5.71 15.36
N SER A 108 -3.47 4.50 15.13
CA SER A 108 -3.03 3.60 16.21
C SER A 108 -1.65 3.92 16.80
N GLY A 109 -0.90 4.85 16.20
CA GLY A 109 0.40 5.25 16.72
C GLY A 109 1.40 5.67 15.66
N SER A 110 2.65 5.79 16.11
CA SER A 110 3.79 6.09 15.27
C SER A 110 4.95 5.14 15.51
N LEU A 111 5.63 4.79 14.43
CA LEU A 111 6.82 3.94 14.36
C LEU A 111 7.89 4.69 13.59
N CYS A 112 9.14 4.66 14.05
CA CYS A 112 10.29 5.16 13.31
C CYS A 112 11.51 4.31 13.64
N CYS A 113 12.05 3.58 12.64
CA CYS A 113 13.21 2.71 12.84
C CYS A 113 13.88 2.32 11.51
N ALA A 114 15.06 1.71 11.61
CA ALA A 114 15.73 1.08 10.49
C ALA A 114 14.96 -0.16 10.02
N THR A 115 14.78 -0.33 8.71
CA THR A 115 14.05 -1.49 8.16
C THR A 115 14.77 -2.80 8.45
N ALA A 116 16.11 -2.78 8.53
CA ALA A 116 16.92 -3.93 8.91
C ALA A 116 16.59 -4.46 10.33
N ASP A 117 16.19 -3.60 11.26
CA ASP A 117 15.80 -4.01 12.61
C ASP A 117 14.46 -4.76 12.58
N ILE A 118 13.48 -4.27 11.82
CA ILE A 118 12.19 -4.95 11.59
C ILE A 118 12.43 -6.31 10.91
N LEU A 119 13.19 -6.32 9.81
CA LEU A 119 13.45 -7.53 9.01
C LEU A 119 14.29 -8.59 9.75
N SER A 120 14.98 -8.20 10.82
CA SER A 120 15.68 -9.11 11.74
C SER A 120 14.87 -9.48 12.99
N PHE A 121 13.57 -9.16 12.99
CA PHE A 121 12.62 -9.44 14.08
C PHE A 121 13.00 -8.80 15.42
N LYS A 122 13.74 -7.68 15.39
CA LYS A 122 13.95 -6.91 16.61
C LYS A 122 12.63 -6.25 17.04
N PRO A 123 12.36 -6.18 18.35
CA PRO A 123 11.20 -5.43 18.85
C PRO A 123 11.29 -3.97 18.41
N VAL A 124 10.15 -3.42 17.99
CA VAL A 124 10.02 -1.99 17.66
C VAL A 124 9.12 -1.30 18.67
N THR A 125 9.43 -0.03 18.96
CA THR A 125 8.62 0.79 19.84
C THR A 125 7.58 1.55 19.02
N VAL A 126 6.31 1.34 19.35
CA VAL A 126 5.19 2.15 18.85
C VAL A 126 4.88 3.22 19.88
N LYS A 127 4.88 4.49 19.47
CA LYS A 127 4.49 5.62 20.31
C LYS A 127 3.02 5.97 20.02
N PRO A 128 2.20 6.26 21.05
CA PRO A 128 0.82 6.67 20.81
C PRO A 128 0.77 8.01 20.05
N VAL A 129 -0.25 8.16 19.21
CA VAL A 129 -0.63 9.43 18.58
C VAL A 129 -1.92 9.88 19.26
N LEU A 130 -1.87 10.98 20.00
CA LEU A 130 -3.00 11.44 20.83
C LEU A 130 -4.02 12.24 20.02
N ASP A 131 -3.54 13.13 19.16
CA ASP A 131 -4.35 14.03 18.34
C ASP A 131 -4.15 13.69 16.86
N TRP A 132 -4.70 12.55 16.44
CA TRP A 132 -4.62 12.13 15.05
C TRP A 132 -5.42 13.08 14.14
N ASP A 133 -4.78 13.60 13.10
CA ASP A 133 -5.29 14.61 12.18
C ASP A 133 -6.11 14.03 11.01
N GLY A 134 -6.38 12.72 11.04
CA GLY A 134 -7.17 12.03 10.02
C GLY A 134 -6.37 11.57 8.81
N VAL A 135 -5.03 11.61 8.84
CA VAL A 135 -4.20 11.11 7.74
C VAL A 135 -3.22 10.02 8.16
N THR A 136 -2.96 9.07 7.27
CA THR A 136 -1.84 8.13 7.42
C THR A 136 -0.66 8.66 6.64
N VAL A 137 0.51 8.73 7.28
CA VAL A 137 1.76 9.18 6.67
C VAL A 137 2.79 8.07 6.77
N ILE A 138 3.29 7.62 5.62
CA ILE A 138 4.40 6.67 5.51
C ILE A 138 5.57 7.38 4.85
N THR A 139 6.70 7.48 5.55
CA THR A 139 7.94 8.08 5.05
C THR A 139 9.00 7.00 4.90
N LEU A 140 9.52 6.85 3.67
CA LEU A 140 10.55 5.91 3.30
C LEU A 140 11.83 6.70 3.04
N THR A 141 12.91 6.40 3.76
CA THR A 141 14.19 7.10 3.64
C THR A 141 15.27 6.20 3.06
N GLY A 142 16.04 6.72 2.10
CA GLY A 142 17.02 5.93 1.35
C GLY A 142 16.34 5.01 0.35
N VAL A 143 15.31 5.51 -0.33
CA VAL A 143 14.65 4.77 -1.42
C VAL A 143 15.54 4.83 -2.65
N GLU A 144 16.07 3.69 -3.10
CA GLU A 144 16.90 3.60 -4.30
C GLU A 144 16.04 3.62 -5.59
N LEU A 145 15.38 4.75 -5.85
CA LEU A 145 14.60 5.02 -7.07
C LEU A 145 14.82 6.47 -7.53
N GLU A 146 14.83 6.65 -8.85
CA GLU A 146 14.89 7.98 -9.47
C GLU A 146 13.48 8.57 -9.62
N LEU A 147 13.37 9.91 -9.61
CA LEU A 147 12.07 10.59 -9.73
C LEU A 147 11.38 10.26 -11.05
N GLU A 148 12.13 10.21 -12.15
CA GLU A 148 11.65 9.86 -13.48
C GLU A 148 11.06 8.45 -13.49
N ARG A 149 11.67 7.53 -12.74
CA ARG A 149 11.17 6.17 -12.58
C ARG A 149 9.89 6.15 -11.75
N ILE A 150 9.84 6.89 -10.65
CA ILE A 150 8.64 7.03 -9.80
C ILE A 150 7.48 7.62 -10.60
N ASP A 151 7.69 8.74 -11.31
CA ASP A 151 6.67 9.36 -12.16
C ASP A 151 6.19 8.37 -13.23
N SER A 152 7.10 7.76 -13.98
CA SER A 152 6.73 6.78 -15.03
C SER A 152 5.86 5.64 -14.49
N ILE A 153 6.20 5.09 -13.32
CA ILE A 153 5.41 4.02 -12.70
C ILE A 153 4.05 4.55 -12.27
N LEU A 154 4.01 5.65 -11.51
CA LEU A 154 2.77 6.21 -10.99
C LEU A 154 1.82 6.62 -12.12
N GLN A 155 2.32 7.27 -13.17
CA GLN A 155 1.54 7.60 -14.37
C GLN A 155 0.92 6.34 -14.99
N ASN A 156 1.68 5.22 -15.03
CA ASN A 156 1.20 3.99 -15.61
C ASN A 156 0.10 3.32 -14.77
N VAL A 157 0.28 3.26 -13.44
CA VAL A 157 -0.64 2.55 -12.53
C VAL A 157 -1.83 3.40 -12.11
N ALA A 158 -1.71 4.73 -12.11
CA ALA A 158 -2.80 5.65 -11.79
C ALA A 158 -3.90 5.65 -12.86
N ARG A 159 -3.62 5.26 -14.10
CA ARG A 159 -4.57 5.36 -15.23
C ARG A 159 -5.96 4.81 -14.92
N GLY A 160 -6.03 3.65 -14.28
CA GLY A 160 -7.30 3.00 -13.89
C GLY A 160 -7.59 3.07 -12.40
N PHE A 161 -6.83 3.85 -11.64
CA PHE A 161 -6.94 3.86 -10.18
C PHE A 161 -8.19 4.65 -9.74
N PRO A 162 -8.98 4.14 -8.78
CA PRO A 162 -10.30 4.69 -8.50
C PRO A 162 -10.29 5.98 -7.68
N ILE A 163 -9.15 6.35 -7.09
CA ILE A 163 -9.00 7.60 -6.33
C ILE A 163 -7.87 8.46 -6.94
N PRO A 164 -7.94 9.80 -6.84
CA PRO A 164 -6.85 10.71 -7.18
C PRO A 164 -5.49 10.29 -6.64
N VAL A 165 -4.49 10.35 -7.52
CA VAL A 165 -3.08 10.14 -7.19
C VAL A 165 -2.34 11.43 -7.50
N ILE A 166 -1.58 11.94 -6.54
CA ILE A 166 -0.85 13.20 -6.66
C ILE A 166 0.64 12.91 -6.47
N LEU A 167 1.50 13.42 -7.36
CA LEU A 167 2.96 13.35 -7.21
C LEU A 167 3.54 14.76 -7.18
N ASN A 168 4.23 15.13 -6.11
CA ASN A 168 4.87 16.44 -5.95
C ASN A 168 3.94 17.61 -6.30
N GLY A 169 2.69 17.53 -5.83
CA GLY A 169 1.63 18.53 -6.09
C GLY A 169 0.92 18.41 -7.44
N LYS A 170 1.39 17.56 -8.36
CA LYS A 170 0.76 17.32 -9.66
C LYS A 170 -0.22 16.15 -9.58
N VAL A 171 -1.50 16.41 -9.87
CA VAL A 171 -2.52 15.35 -10.04
C VAL A 171 -2.17 14.53 -11.29
N LEU A 172 -2.15 13.20 -11.15
CA LEU A 172 -1.86 12.27 -12.23
C LEU A 172 -3.12 11.95 -13.04
N ASP A 173 -2.94 11.67 -14.34
CA ASP A 173 -4.04 11.34 -15.23
C ASP A 173 -4.62 9.94 -14.92
N ARG A 174 -5.94 9.87 -14.79
CA ARG A 174 -6.71 8.65 -14.49
C ARG A 174 -7.71 8.33 -15.60
N LYS A 175 -7.30 8.49 -16.86
CA LYS A 175 -8.08 8.26 -18.09
C LYS A 175 -8.74 6.88 -18.29
N HIS A 176 -8.66 5.95 -17.35
CA HIS A 176 -9.34 4.67 -17.40
C HIS A 176 -10.14 4.40 -16.11
N ALA A 177 -10.19 5.37 -15.18
CA ALA A 177 -10.94 5.25 -13.94
C ALA A 177 -12.45 5.43 -14.19
N LEU A 178 -13.28 4.77 -13.37
CA LEU A 178 -14.75 4.76 -13.54
C LEU A 178 -15.37 6.15 -13.39
N ASP A 179 -14.74 7.03 -12.61
CA ASP A 179 -15.13 8.41 -12.34
C ASP A 179 -14.47 9.43 -13.28
N SER A 180 -13.64 8.99 -14.24
CA SER A 180 -12.89 9.87 -15.16
C SER A 180 -13.76 10.58 -16.21
N GLY A 181 -15.08 10.40 -16.16
CA GLY A 181 -16.03 10.98 -17.13
C GLY A 181 -16.02 10.29 -18.50
N LEU A 182 -15.26 9.20 -18.68
CA LEU A 182 -15.35 8.38 -19.88
C LEU A 182 -16.63 7.55 -19.85
N ALA A 183 -17.49 7.77 -20.83
CA ALA A 183 -18.64 6.92 -21.07
C ALA A 183 -18.15 5.47 -21.23
N PHE A 184 -18.58 4.59 -20.32
CA PHE A 184 -18.42 3.15 -20.51
C PHE A 184 -19.05 2.80 -21.86
N MET A 185 -18.24 2.47 -22.87
CA MET A 185 -18.74 1.77 -24.04
C MET A 185 -19.05 0.34 -23.62
N GLY A 186 -20.18 0.17 -22.94
CA GLY A 186 -20.80 -1.14 -22.76
C GLY A 186 -20.93 -1.76 -24.14
N SER A 187 -20.22 -2.86 -24.36
CA SER A 187 -20.30 -3.64 -25.58
C SER A 187 -21.77 -3.89 -25.92
N MET A 188 -22.25 -3.29 -27.00
CA MET A 188 -23.50 -3.67 -27.62
C MET A 188 -23.39 -5.14 -28.02
N GLN A 189 -24.08 -6.02 -27.30
CA GLN A 189 -24.65 -7.21 -27.92
C GLN A 189 -25.90 -7.71 -27.16
N ASN A 190 -27.01 -7.51 -27.86
CA ASN A 190 -28.26 -8.28 -27.84
C ASN A 190 -29.20 -8.28 -26.62
N ARG A 191 -30.19 -7.39 -26.72
CA ARG A 191 -31.64 -7.69 -26.75
C ARG A 191 -32.09 -8.90 -25.91
N GLY A 192 -32.43 -8.62 -24.66
CA GLY A 192 -33.25 -9.48 -23.81
C GLY A 192 -34.26 -8.63 -23.05
N ARG A 193 -35.44 -8.48 -23.64
CA ARG A 193 -36.62 -7.78 -23.13
C ARG A 193 -36.99 -8.27 -21.71
N LEU A 194 -36.94 -7.41 -20.69
CA LEU A 194 -37.85 -7.54 -19.55
C LEU A 194 -38.30 -6.16 -19.06
N ARG A 195 -39.61 -6.09 -18.88
CA ARG A 195 -40.43 -4.90 -18.59
C ARG A 195 -40.29 -4.52 -17.11
N ARG A 196 -40.48 -3.21 -16.85
CA ARG A 196 -40.83 -2.56 -15.57
C ARG A 196 -41.70 -3.45 -14.65
N PHE A 197 -41.58 -3.31 -13.32
CA PHE A 197 -42.50 -2.53 -12.48
C PHE A 197 -42.12 -2.62 -10.97
N PHE A 198 -42.14 -1.45 -10.33
CA PHE A 198 -41.81 -1.07 -8.94
C PHE A 198 -40.34 -1.10 -8.53
#